data_AF-A0A2E3C8W5-F1
#
_entry.id   AF-A0A2E3C8W5-F1
#
_cell.length_a   1.000
_cell.length_b   1.000
_cell.length_c   1.000
_cell.angle_alpha   90.00
_cell.angle_beta   90.00
_cell.angle_gamma   90.00
#
_symmetry.space_group_name_H-M   'P 1'
#
loop_
_entity.id
_entity.type
_entity.pdbx_description
1 polymer ?
#
loop_
_entity_poly.entity_id
_entity_poly.type
_entity_poly.pdbx_seq_one_letter_code
_entity_poly.pdbx_strand_id
1 'polypeptide(L)'
;MISLDWVRGFSLRKMVYSLSVLYIFWMFAKHGVKALMVTEKYLPVVSVIFPADFAPAVLIVVGLIDISIACMLLVRNQPWVLIYAGIYPFIPLSLTFIATGELELFGKFLIFSLSVFALFAAPVETNIIESFFSSREYTPKRLLASLSVAILLILTSTLSVYFVANSSDGVVEEILVEEDDWRTYSVVAPIDTGINVYHEHFILNETLPDWLLEGLGVTMWCNLTLEGTWQERYEADQESCWDIITSTDIVYFLGTRIIGTTPDDGTDIPILDDPSDGHGTAVTGAVLDANPDAIIFFVEGFSDAAVLAAANQPLVDIISTSFGPIGSVPVSGIEDATRVAVVENHKVHTGAADNSPSPAVQDSTAGPPWSIGISGYAEEGDDQKEIMSGSYPDIAADWTQMLPNHDDIDGYHETSGTSFATPRTAGILSLVLTQLRDLGEDMGSGASSERDGLLVNGTNLSVSNQNLREALNLSAWYPGFSTWDPTSGTAPISPIAPCTQVGWGVVNMSNVEPMYSHLAGIELMPNRPSDVVACMEANQAIREAYWGD
;
A
#
# COMPACT_ATOMS: atom_id res chain seq x y z
N MET A 1 -7.56 52.71 11.19
CA MET A 1 -7.59 53.24 12.56
C MET A 1 -8.66 52.48 13.33
N ILE A 2 -8.25 51.56 14.21
CA ILE A 2 -9.16 50.82 15.09
C ILE A 2 -9.53 51.76 16.23
N SER A 3 -10.82 52.09 16.38
CA SER A 3 -11.33 52.98 17.44
C SER A 3 -11.05 52.39 18.83
N LEU A 4 -10.73 53.25 19.81
CA LEU A 4 -10.51 52.86 21.21
C LEU A 4 -11.74 52.19 21.85
N ASP A 5 -12.93 52.40 21.28
CA ASP A 5 -14.17 51.75 21.73
C ASP A 5 -14.24 50.27 21.32
N TRP A 6 -13.55 49.87 20.25
CA TRP A 6 -13.45 48.46 19.83
C TRP A 6 -12.69 47.62 20.86
N VAL A 7 -11.63 48.20 21.45
CA VAL A 7 -10.78 47.52 22.44
C VAL A 7 -11.50 47.37 23.79
N ARG A 8 -12.39 48.30 24.16
CA ARG A 8 -13.14 48.26 25.43
C ARG A 8 -14.21 47.15 25.49
N GLY A 9 -14.65 46.62 24.35
CA GLY A 9 -15.62 45.52 24.26
C GLY A 9 -15.01 44.13 24.06
N PHE A 10 -13.68 44.05 23.97
CA PHE A 10 -12.93 42.82 23.68
C PHE A 10 -12.79 41.97 24.94
N SER A 11 -13.36 40.77 24.93
CA SER A 11 -13.15 39.78 25.99
C SER A 11 -12.59 38.51 25.36
N LEU A 12 -11.75 37.80 26.10
CA LEU A 12 -11.21 36.50 25.69
C LEU A 12 -12.33 35.57 25.20
N ARG A 13 -13.49 35.60 25.88
CA ARG A 13 -14.70 34.87 25.52
C ARG A 13 -15.23 35.22 24.11
N LYS A 14 -15.36 36.50 23.78
CA LYS A 14 -15.80 36.94 22.43
C LYS A 14 -14.77 36.60 21.36
N MET A 15 -13.47 36.65 21.69
CA MET A 15 -12.40 36.26 20.76
C MET A 15 -12.47 34.76 20.44
N VAL A 16 -12.57 33.92 21.47
CA VAL A 16 -12.70 32.46 21.31
C VAL A 16 -13.96 32.11 20.51
N TYR A 17 -15.09 32.76 20.81
CA TYR A 17 -16.33 32.59 20.04
C TYR A 17 -16.13 32.93 18.56
N SER A 18 -15.63 34.12 18.26
CA SER A 18 -15.45 34.59 16.88
C SER A 18 -14.46 33.73 16.10
N LEU A 19 -13.37 33.28 16.72
CA LEU A 19 -12.40 32.40 16.07
C LEU A 19 -12.99 31.01 15.79
N SER A 20 -13.76 30.46 16.74
CA SER A 20 -14.42 29.16 16.56
C SER A 20 -15.44 29.21 15.42
N VAL A 21 -16.27 30.25 15.39
CA VAL A 21 -17.28 30.46 14.33
C VAL A 21 -16.61 30.66 12.98
N LEU A 22 -15.53 31.44 12.91
CA LEU A 22 -14.81 31.70 11.67
C LEU A 22 -14.10 30.45 11.13
N TYR A 23 -13.59 29.60 12.01
CA TYR A 23 -13.05 28.29 11.64
C TYR A 23 -14.13 27.35 11.10
N ILE A 24 -15.26 27.21 11.80
CA ILE A 24 -16.37 26.36 11.35
C ILE A 24 -16.91 26.88 10.01
N PHE A 25 -17.09 28.21 9.88
CA PHE A 25 -17.46 28.85 8.62
C PHE A 25 -16.51 28.46 7.49
N TRP A 26 -15.19 28.60 7.71
CA TRP A 26 -14.18 28.29 6.70
C TRP A 26 -14.23 26.83 6.27
N MET A 27 -14.41 25.89 7.22
CA MET A 27 -14.51 24.47 6.92
C MET A 27 -15.74 24.15 6.05
N PHE A 28 -16.92 24.66 6.40
CA PHE A 28 -18.13 24.46 5.62
C PHE A 28 -18.07 25.17 4.25
N ALA A 29 -17.50 26.36 4.18
CA ALA A 29 -17.31 27.07 2.91
C ALA A 29 -16.36 26.32 1.97
N LYS A 30 -15.21 25.87 2.50
CA LYS A 30 -14.22 25.09 1.74
C LYS A 30 -14.81 23.77 1.26
N HIS A 31 -15.52 23.06 2.13
CA HIS A 31 -16.16 21.79 1.78
C HIS A 31 -17.29 21.98 0.75
N GLY A 32 -18.17 22.95 0.97
CA GLY A 32 -19.28 23.25 0.06
C GLY A 32 -18.84 23.64 -1.34
N VAL A 33 -17.76 24.44 -1.48
CA VAL A 33 -17.18 24.76 -2.78
C VAL A 33 -16.64 23.51 -3.47
N LYS A 34 -15.91 22.65 -2.75
CA LYS A 34 -15.39 21.40 -3.31
C LYS A 34 -16.49 20.44 -3.75
N ALA A 35 -17.56 20.30 -2.97
CA ALA A 35 -18.72 19.49 -3.32
C ALA A 35 -19.46 20.04 -4.56
N LEU A 36 -19.61 21.37 -4.68
CA LEU A 36 -20.21 22.00 -5.88
C LEU A 36 -19.35 21.85 -7.14
N MET A 37 -18.03 21.73 -6.98
CA MET A 37 -17.13 21.45 -8.09
C MET A 37 -17.17 19.98 -8.54
N VAL A 38 -17.94 19.13 -7.87
CA VAL A 38 -18.07 17.68 -8.16
C VAL A 38 -16.68 17.06 -8.33
N THR A 39 -15.78 17.33 -7.39
CA THR A 39 -14.42 16.79 -7.47
C THR A 39 -14.47 15.26 -7.36
N GLU A 40 -13.74 14.58 -8.24
CA GLU A 40 -13.76 13.11 -8.39
C GLU A 40 -13.57 12.36 -7.06
N LYS A 41 -12.80 12.94 -6.13
CA LYS A 41 -12.59 12.43 -4.76
C LYS A 41 -13.88 12.13 -3.96
N TYR A 42 -15.00 12.82 -4.21
CA TYR A 42 -16.25 12.61 -3.44
C TYR A 42 -17.27 11.72 -4.15
N LEU A 43 -17.04 11.36 -5.42
CA LEU A 43 -17.95 10.49 -6.16
C LEU A 43 -18.03 9.08 -5.55
N PRO A 44 -16.92 8.40 -5.18
CA PRO A 44 -16.99 7.07 -4.57
C PRO A 44 -17.80 7.03 -3.27
N VAL A 45 -17.68 8.07 -2.44
CA VAL A 45 -18.37 8.16 -1.13
C VAL A 45 -19.89 8.27 -1.28
N VAL A 46 -20.37 8.98 -2.31
CA VAL A 46 -21.81 9.17 -2.55
C VAL A 46 -22.41 7.97 -3.28
N SER A 47 -21.63 7.35 -4.16
CA SER A 47 -22.05 6.18 -4.96
C SER A 47 -22.31 4.92 -4.12
N VAL A 48 -21.91 4.90 -2.85
CA VAL A 48 -22.22 3.82 -1.90
C VAL A 48 -23.73 3.74 -1.59
N ILE A 49 -24.44 4.87 -1.66
CA ILE A 49 -25.84 4.98 -1.22
C ILE A 49 -26.77 5.28 -2.39
N PHE A 50 -26.28 6.08 -3.35
CA PHE A 50 -27.04 6.49 -4.51
C PHE A 50 -26.39 5.92 -5.77
N PRO A 51 -27.15 5.56 -6.81
CA PRO A 51 -26.56 5.13 -8.07
C PRO A 51 -25.60 6.20 -8.61
N ALA A 52 -24.49 5.79 -9.21
CA ALA A 52 -23.41 6.69 -9.65
C ALA A 52 -23.90 7.85 -10.55
N ASP A 53 -24.92 7.59 -11.36
CA ASP A 53 -25.57 8.60 -12.22
C ASP A 53 -26.20 9.77 -11.44
N PHE A 54 -26.55 9.57 -10.17
CA PHE A 54 -27.11 10.59 -9.27
C PHE A 54 -26.05 11.26 -8.39
N ALA A 55 -24.83 10.72 -8.30
CA ALA A 55 -23.79 11.24 -7.42
C ALA A 55 -23.44 12.72 -7.68
N PRO A 56 -23.33 13.21 -8.93
CA PRO A 56 -23.13 14.64 -9.20
C PRO A 56 -24.28 15.51 -8.69
N ALA A 57 -25.52 15.07 -8.84
CA ALA A 57 -26.69 15.81 -8.38
C ALA A 57 -26.74 15.88 -6.85
N VAL A 58 -26.40 14.78 -6.17
CA VAL A 58 -26.33 14.72 -4.71
C VAL A 58 -25.19 15.61 -4.18
N LEU A 59 -24.01 15.60 -4.81
CA LEU A 59 -22.89 16.47 -4.43
C LEU A 59 -23.21 17.96 -4.60
N ILE A 60 -23.95 18.33 -5.64
CA ILE A 60 -24.45 19.69 -5.81
C ILE A 60 -25.39 20.08 -4.66
N VAL A 61 -26.30 19.19 -4.25
CA VAL A 61 -27.21 19.44 -3.12
C VAL A 61 -26.45 19.58 -1.80
N VAL A 62 -25.48 18.69 -1.53
CA VAL A 62 -24.62 18.76 -0.34
C VAL A 62 -23.84 20.07 -0.31
N GLY A 63 -23.25 20.46 -1.45
CA GLY A 63 -22.52 21.71 -1.57
C GLY A 63 -23.39 22.95 -1.33
N LEU A 64 -24.63 22.96 -1.84
CA LEU A 64 -25.60 24.04 -1.56
C LEU A 64 -25.98 24.11 -0.07
N ILE A 65 -26.13 22.96 0.59
CA ILE A 65 -26.41 22.88 2.03
C ILE A 65 -25.24 23.45 2.83
N ASP A 66 -24.00 23.07 2.52
CA ASP A 66 -22.82 23.51 3.25
C ASP A 66 -22.54 25.01 3.10
N ILE A 67 -22.71 25.55 1.89
CA ILE A 67 -22.64 26.99 1.66
C ILE A 67 -23.74 27.73 2.42
N SER A 68 -24.95 27.15 2.50
CA SER A 68 -26.05 27.73 3.27
C SER A 68 -25.74 27.76 4.77
N ILE A 69 -25.16 26.69 5.33
CA ILE A 69 -24.71 26.63 6.73
C ILE A 69 -23.61 27.68 6.97
N ALA A 70 -22.62 27.77 6.08
CA ALA A 70 -21.56 28.76 6.16
C ALA A 70 -22.13 30.20 6.15
N CYS A 71 -23.06 30.52 5.25
CA CYS A 71 -23.74 31.81 5.23
C CYS A 71 -24.55 32.07 6.51
N MET A 72 -25.24 31.07 7.06
CA MET A 72 -25.97 31.20 8.32
C MET A 72 -25.03 31.44 9.51
N LEU A 73 -23.84 30.84 9.54
CA LEU A 73 -22.83 31.08 10.59
C LEU A 73 -22.29 32.52 10.58
N LEU A 74 -22.26 33.19 9.42
CA LEU A 74 -21.86 34.60 9.33
C LEU A 74 -23.01 35.59 9.58
N VAL A 75 -24.18 35.31 9.01
CA VAL A 75 -25.30 36.27 8.97
C VAL A 75 -26.26 36.08 10.15
N ARG A 76 -26.41 34.85 10.63
CA ARG A 76 -27.45 34.47 11.59
C ARG A 76 -26.95 33.38 12.54
N ASN A 77 -25.82 33.66 13.19
CA ASN A 77 -25.10 32.78 14.10
C ASN A 77 -25.90 32.48 15.39
N GLN A 78 -26.97 31.71 15.25
CA GLN A 78 -27.83 31.28 16.34
C GLN A 78 -27.33 29.94 16.91
N PRO A 79 -27.57 29.68 18.21
CA PRO A 79 -27.16 28.43 18.88
C PRO A 79 -27.52 27.15 18.12
N TRP A 80 -28.69 27.09 17.47
CA TRP A 80 -29.14 25.94 16.71
C TRP A 80 -28.32 25.68 15.44
N VAL A 81 -27.79 26.74 14.82
CA VAL A 81 -26.92 26.64 13.64
C VAL A 81 -25.58 26.04 14.04
N LEU A 82 -25.05 26.38 15.22
CA LEU A 82 -23.81 25.80 15.76
C LEU A 82 -23.99 24.33 16.15
N ILE A 83 -25.13 23.97 16.78
CA ILE A 83 -25.44 22.57 17.09
C ILE A 83 -25.56 21.75 15.81
N TYR A 84 -26.28 22.26 14.82
CA TYR A 84 -26.43 21.59 13.53
C TYR A 84 -25.09 21.45 12.80
N ALA A 85 -24.28 22.52 12.74
CA ALA A 85 -22.95 22.49 12.13
C ALA A 85 -21.98 21.53 12.85
N GLY A 86 -22.14 21.33 14.16
CA GLY A 86 -21.34 20.38 14.92
C GLY A 86 -21.73 18.92 14.68
N ILE A 87 -23.02 18.63 14.47
CA ILE A 87 -23.53 17.25 14.29
C ILE A 87 -23.44 16.80 12.83
N TYR A 88 -23.68 17.72 11.89
CA TYR A 88 -23.77 17.42 10.46
C TYR A 88 -22.58 16.63 9.89
N PRO A 89 -21.31 16.89 10.26
CA PRO A 89 -20.16 16.14 9.74
C PRO A 89 -20.11 14.65 10.13
N PHE A 90 -20.86 14.23 11.16
CA PHE A 90 -20.92 12.83 11.57
C PHE A 90 -21.79 11.97 10.66
N ILE A 91 -22.76 12.57 9.96
CA ILE A 91 -23.60 11.83 9.00
C ILE A 91 -22.73 11.23 7.88
N PRO A 92 -21.93 12.01 7.12
CA PRO A 92 -21.04 11.44 6.12
C PRO A 92 -19.92 10.60 6.73
N LEU A 93 -19.51 10.79 7.99
CA LEU A 93 -18.56 9.86 8.65
C LEU A 93 -19.13 8.45 8.79
N SER A 94 -20.36 8.34 9.29
CA SER A 94 -21.01 7.04 9.41
C SER A 94 -21.18 6.38 8.05
N LEU A 95 -21.43 7.18 7.00
CA LEU A 95 -21.56 6.68 5.64
C LEU A 95 -20.20 6.26 5.03
N THR A 96 -19.14 7.03 5.22
CA THR A 96 -17.78 6.64 4.81
C THR A 96 -17.33 5.38 5.54
N PHE A 97 -17.59 5.25 6.83
CA PHE A 97 -17.24 4.03 7.57
C PHE A 97 -18.00 2.80 7.05
N ILE A 98 -19.30 2.93 6.74
CA ILE A 98 -20.07 1.84 6.11
C ILE A 98 -19.50 1.49 4.72
N ALA A 99 -18.99 2.48 4.00
CA ALA A 99 -18.45 2.32 2.66
C ALA A 99 -17.05 1.70 2.63
N THR A 100 -16.17 2.14 3.52
CA THR A 100 -14.71 1.90 3.41
C THR A 100 -14.11 1.22 4.63
N GLY A 101 -14.87 1.01 5.71
CA GLY A 101 -14.35 0.47 6.98
C GLY A 101 -13.45 1.45 7.76
N GLU A 102 -13.07 2.59 7.17
CA GLU A 102 -12.17 3.56 7.77
C GLU A 102 -12.91 4.65 8.56
N LEU A 103 -12.37 5.03 9.71
CA LEU A 103 -13.00 5.97 10.64
C LEU A 103 -12.11 7.20 10.90
N GLU A 104 -12.15 8.19 10.02
CA GLU A 104 -11.45 9.47 10.21
C GLU A 104 -12.13 10.36 11.27
N LEU A 105 -11.83 10.12 12.55
CA LEU A 105 -12.49 10.77 13.68
C LEU A 105 -11.96 12.17 14.01
N PHE A 106 -10.66 12.42 13.80
CA PHE A 106 -9.96 13.57 14.39
C PHE A 106 -10.54 14.93 13.93
N GLY A 107 -10.67 15.14 12.62
CA GLY A 107 -11.19 16.40 12.07
C GLY A 107 -12.65 16.68 12.45
N LYS A 108 -13.46 15.62 12.61
CA LYS A 108 -14.90 15.71 12.89
C LYS A 108 -15.16 15.95 14.37
N PHE A 109 -14.37 15.33 15.27
CA PHE A 109 -14.37 15.68 16.69
C PHE A 109 -13.88 17.10 16.96
N LEU A 110 -12.93 17.61 16.16
CA LEU A 110 -12.48 19.00 16.27
C LEU A 110 -13.62 19.98 15.94
N ILE A 111 -14.35 19.75 14.84
CA ILE A 111 -15.52 20.58 14.46
C ILE A 111 -16.61 20.52 15.53
N PHE A 112 -16.89 19.33 16.07
CA PHE A 112 -17.85 19.15 17.15
C PHE A 112 -17.44 19.91 18.42
N SER A 113 -16.20 19.72 18.86
CA SER A 113 -15.64 20.35 20.06
C SER A 113 -15.66 21.87 19.93
N LEU A 114 -15.24 22.41 18.78
CA LEU A 114 -15.28 23.85 18.50
C LEU A 114 -16.71 24.40 18.44
N SER A 115 -17.67 23.62 17.94
CA SER A 115 -19.09 24.01 17.93
C SER A 115 -19.67 24.07 19.36
N VAL A 116 -19.29 23.12 20.20
CA VAL A 116 -19.64 23.10 21.64
C VAL A 116 -18.97 24.24 22.39
N PHE A 117 -17.67 24.49 22.17
CA PHE A 117 -16.96 25.63 22.76
C PHE A 117 -17.54 26.97 22.32
N ALA A 118 -17.89 27.14 21.04
CA ALA A 118 -18.57 28.32 20.54
C ALA A 118 -19.94 28.51 21.23
N LEU A 119 -20.70 27.43 21.41
CA LEU A 119 -22.00 27.47 22.09
C LEU A 119 -21.88 27.99 23.53
N PHE A 120 -20.87 27.54 24.29
CA PHE A 120 -20.64 28.00 25.67
C PHE A 120 -20.01 29.40 25.75
N ALA A 121 -19.22 29.79 24.74
CA ALA A 121 -18.57 31.09 24.67
C ALA A 121 -19.47 32.23 24.15
N ALA A 122 -20.70 31.96 23.71
CA ALA A 122 -21.62 32.96 23.17
C ALA A 122 -21.87 34.16 24.13
N PRO A 123 -21.92 35.41 23.63
CA PRO A 123 -22.13 36.60 24.45
C PRO A 123 -23.52 36.64 25.11
N VAL A 124 -23.55 37.13 26.36
CA VAL A 124 -24.60 36.94 27.39
C VAL A 124 -25.98 37.58 27.10
N GLU A 125 -26.19 38.27 25.97
CA GLU A 125 -27.54 38.74 25.60
C GLU A 125 -28.51 37.60 25.24
N THR A 126 -28.00 36.38 25.07
CA THR A 126 -28.83 35.17 25.00
C THR A 126 -28.42 34.21 26.10
N ASN A 127 -29.02 34.36 27.28
CA ASN A 127 -28.99 33.32 28.31
C ASN A 127 -29.68 32.08 27.73
N ILE A 128 -28.88 31.12 27.27
CA ILE A 128 -29.33 29.86 26.66
C ILE A 128 -30.31 29.12 27.59
N ILE A 129 -30.08 29.19 28.89
CA ILE A 129 -30.95 28.64 29.93
C ILE A 129 -32.32 29.35 29.91
N GLU A 130 -32.39 30.67 29.90
CA GLU A 130 -33.67 31.42 29.87
C GLU A 130 -34.41 31.31 28.53
N SER A 131 -33.68 31.20 27.41
CA SER A 131 -34.25 30.97 26.06
C SER A 131 -34.92 29.60 25.95
N PHE A 132 -34.27 28.54 26.47
CA PHE A 132 -34.85 27.21 26.55
C PHE A 132 -36.07 27.15 27.49
N PHE A 133 -36.03 27.86 28.62
CA PHE A 133 -37.11 27.85 29.62
C PHE A 133 -38.28 28.80 29.32
N SER A 134 -38.18 29.70 28.32
CA SER A 134 -39.24 30.66 27.98
C SER A 134 -40.10 30.29 26.77
N SER A 135 -39.69 29.31 25.95
CA SER A 135 -40.55 28.78 24.88
C SER A 135 -41.64 27.89 25.49
N ARG A 136 -42.91 28.30 25.37
CA ARG A 136 -44.09 27.73 26.05
C ARG A 136 -44.39 26.25 25.73
N GLU A 137 -43.61 25.57 24.90
CA GLU A 137 -43.95 24.23 24.39
C GLU A 137 -43.01 23.10 24.83
N TYR A 138 -41.85 23.40 25.42
CA TYR A 138 -40.86 22.39 25.81
C TYR A 138 -40.61 22.38 27.32
N THR A 139 -41.40 21.59 28.04
CA THR A 139 -41.13 21.31 29.46
C THR A 139 -39.79 20.60 29.65
N PRO A 140 -39.04 20.85 30.76
CA PRO A 140 -37.73 20.22 31.02
C PRO A 140 -37.74 18.69 30.96
N LYS A 141 -38.89 18.05 31.24
CA LYS A 141 -39.08 16.60 31.09
C LYS A 141 -39.05 16.13 29.62
N ARG A 142 -39.55 16.93 28.68
CA ARG A 142 -39.50 16.64 27.22
C ARG A 142 -38.11 16.87 26.64
N LEU A 143 -37.37 17.84 27.19
CA LEU A 143 -35.99 18.08 26.78
C LEU A 143 -35.04 16.97 27.25
N LEU A 144 -35.18 16.54 28.51
CA LEU A 144 -34.51 15.36 29.02
C LEU A 144 -34.90 14.14 28.18
N ALA A 145 -36.19 13.97 27.85
CA ALA A 145 -36.62 12.89 26.97
C ALA A 145 -36.00 12.96 25.56
N SER A 146 -35.91 14.14 24.93
CA SER A 146 -35.29 14.27 23.59
C SER A 146 -33.77 14.09 23.63
N LEU A 147 -33.09 14.56 24.67
CA LEU A 147 -31.65 14.34 24.85
C LEU A 147 -31.37 12.86 25.14
N SER A 148 -32.20 12.24 25.98
CA SER A 148 -32.15 10.80 26.24
C SER A 148 -32.43 10.01 24.98
N VAL A 149 -33.39 10.41 24.15
CA VAL A 149 -33.66 9.74 22.86
C VAL A 149 -32.51 9.94 21.88
N ALA A 150 -31.89 11.12 21.82
CA ALA A 150 -30.72 11.35 20.95
C ALA A 150 -29.49 10.55 21.41
N ILE A 151 -29.22 10.50 22.71
CA ILE A 151 -28.15 9.68 23.28
C ILE A 151 -28.46 8.19 23.11
N LEU A 152 -29.72 7.79 23.29
CA LEU A 152 -30.18 6.42 23.06
C LEU A 152 -30.04 6.05 21.58
N LEU A 153 -30.37 6.95 20.65
CA LEU A 153 -30.22 6.72 19.21
C LEU A 153 -28.75 6.55 18.81
N ILE A 154 -27.85 7.39 19.36
CA ILE A 154 -26.41 7.28 19.16
C ILE A 154 -25.87 5.97 19.74
N LEU A 155 -26.28 5.62 20.96
CA LEU A 155 -25.92 4.35 21.60
C LEU A 155 -26.50 3.15 20.87
N THR A 156 -27.74 3.22 20.37
CA THR A 156 -28.34 2.11 19.62
C THR A 156 -27.68 1.95 18.26
N SER A 157 -27.26 3.04 17.60
CA SER A 157 -26.54 2.96 16.33
C SER A 157 -25.13 2.40 16.50
N THR A 158 -24.43 2.74 17.59
CA THR A 158 -23.09 2.18 17.87
C THR A 158 -23.17 0.74 18.37
N LEU A 159 -24.20 0.41 19.16
CA LEU A 159 -24.43 -0.94 19.67
C LEU A 159 -24.98 -1.88 18.57
N SER A 160 -25.79 -1.40 17.63
CA SER A 160 -26.22 -2.19 16.47
C SER A 160 -25.05 -2.48 15.51
N VAL A 161 -24.11 -1.56 15.35
CA VAL A 161 -22.86 -1.80 14.61
C VAL A 161 -21.98 -2.81 15.34
N TYR A 162 -21.88 -2.74 16.67
CA TYR A 162 -21.16 -3.73 17.48
C TYR A 162 -21.81 -5.13 17.45
N PHE A 163 -23.15 -5.21 17.46
CA PHE A 163 -23.86 -6.49 17.36
C PHE A 163 -23.82 -7.06 15.94
N VAL A 164 -23.88 -6.25 14.87
CA VAL A 164 -23.69 -6.75 13.49
C VAL A 164 -22.25 -7.22 13.26
N ALA A 165 -21.26 -6.57 13.88
CA ALA A 165 -19.88 -7.02 13.87
C ALA A 165 -19.64 -8.33 14.67
N ASN A 166 -20.58 -8.74 15.54
CA ASN A 166 -20.45 -9.90 16.43
C ASN A 166 -21.61 -10.92 16.36
N SER A 167 -22.61 -10.73 15.50
CA SER A 167 -23.76 -11.63 15.43
C SER A 167 -23.44 -12.82 14.53
N SER A 168 -22.97 -13.88 15.15
CA SER A 168 -23.06 -15.24 14.64
C SER A 168 -24.49 -15.74 14.86
N ASP A 169 -25.30 -15.80 13.81
CA ASP A 169 -26.54 -16.57 13.84
C ASP A 169 -26.54 -17.57 12.67
N GLY A 170 -26.39 -18.83 13.03
CA GLY A 170 -26.24 -19.96 12.13
C GLY A 170 -27.56 -20.55 11.64
N VAL A 171 -27.43 -21.40 10.62
CA VAL A 171 -28.45 -22.35 10.18
C VAL A 171 -27.77 -23.69 9.86
N VAL A 172 -27.99 -24.63 10.78
CA VAL A 172 -28.13 -26.10 10.62
C VAL A 172 -26.96 -26.89 10.02
N GLU A 173 -26.40 -27.78 10.86
CA GLU A 173 -25.48 -28.88 10.53
C GLU A 173 -25.94 -29.72 9.33
N GLU A 174 -25.25 -29.58 8.21
CA GLU A 174 -24.86 -30.71 7.38
C GLU A 174 -23.33 -30.81 7.44
N ILE A 175 -22.84 -32.02 7.72
CA ILE A 175 -21.40 -32.32 7.82
C ILE A 175 -20.77 -32.04 6.46
N LEU A 176 -20.15 -30.87 6.33
CA LEU A 176 -19.26 -30.51 5.23
C LEU A 176 -17.87 -30.37 5.82
N VAL A 177 -16.91 -31.00 5.15
CA VAL A 177 -15.47 -30.86 5.40
C VAL A 177 -15.16 -29.36 5.42
N GLU A 178 -14.51 -28.87 6.47
CA GLU A 178 -13.98 -27.49 6.50
C GLU A 178 -13.09 -27.32 5.27
N GLU A 179 -13.58 -26.58 4.26
CA GLU A 179 -12.68 -25.86 3.36
C GLU A 179 -12.02 -24.79 4.22
N ASP A 180 -10.71 -24.89 4.31
CA ASP A 180 -9.84 -24.00 5.07
C ASP A 180 -10.05 -22.58 4.52
N ASP A 181 -10.79 -21.75 5.26
CA ASP A 181 -11.17 -20.36 4.91
C ASP A 181 -9.95 -19.44 5.06
N TRP A 182 -8.82 -19.85 4.48
CA TRP A 182 -7.58 -19.10 4.44
C TRP A 182 -7.71 -17.97 3.41
N ARG A 183 -7.02 -16.86 3.64
CA ARG A 183 -7.04 -15.75 2.67
C ARG A 183 -6.26 -16.09 1.41
N THR A 184 -6.60 -15.44 0.31
CA THR A 184 -5.76 -15.46 -0.89
C THR A 184 -4.42 -14.79 -0.60
N TYR A 185 -3.37 -15.23 -1.29
CA TYR A 185 -2.00 -14.81 -1.01
C TYR A 185 -1.17 -14.82 -2.29
N SER A 186 0.02 -14.22 -2.22
CA SER A 186 1.05 -14.34 -3.24
C SER A 186 2.37 -14.71 -2.58
N VAL A 187 3.19 -15.49 -3.27
CA VAL A 187 4.51 -15.89 -2.81
C VAL A 187 5.57 -15.16 -3.61
N VAL A 188 6.35 -14.33 -2.93
CA VAL A 188 7.47 -13.58 -3.52
C VAL A 188 8.77 -14.22 -3.03
N ALA A 189 9.73 -14.37 -3.94
CA ALA A 189 11.06 -14.88 -3.65
C ALA A 189 12.12 -13.80 -3.86
N PRO A 190 12.44 -13.00 -2.83
CA PRO A 190 13.66 -12.21 -2.79
C PRO A 190 14.87 -13.14 -2.73
N ILE A 191 15.89 -12.83 -3.53
CA ILE A 191 17.16 -13.55 -3.57
C ILE A 191 18.27 -12.60 -3.15
N ASP A 192 18.89 -12.86 -1.99
CA ASP A 192 19.82 -11.90 -1.36
C ASP A 192 20.76 -12.52 -0.30
N THR A 193 21.50 -11.70 0.45
CA THR A 193 22.57 -12.11 1.40
C THR A 193 22.11 -12.90 2.60
N GLY A 194 20.90 -12.63 3.09
CA GLY A 194 20.34 -13.19 4.31
C GLY A 194 19.17 -12.34 4.80
N ILE A 195 18.49 -12.76 5.86
CA ILE A 195 17.34 -12.06 6.40
C ILE A 195 17.27 -12.15 7.92
N ASN A 196 17.05 -11.02 8.58
CA ASN A 196 16.77 -10.94 10.01
C ASN A 196 15.31 -11.34 10.31
N VAL A 197 15.06 -12.65 10.43
CA VAL A 197 13.72 -13.20 10.72
C VAL A 197 13.14 -12.78 12.07
N TYR A 198 13.96 -12.20 12.97
CA TYR A 198 13.51 -11.72 14.28
C TYR A 198 12.86 -10.35 14.26
N HIS A 199 13.04 -9.60 13.16
CA HIS A 199 12.53 -8.25 13.06
C HIS A 199 10.99 -8.24 13.09
N GLU A 200 10.40 -7.34 13.87
CA GLU A 200 8.95 -7.23 14.09
C GLU A 200 8.15 -7.08 12.79
N HIS A 201 8.78 -6.49 11.77
CA HIS A 201 8.22 -6.35 10.43
C HIS A 201 7.83 -7.69 9.76
N PHE A 202 8.50 -8.79 10.10
CA PHE A 202 8.25 -10.11 9.50
C PHE A 202 7.37 -11.02 10.35
N ILE A 203 7.08 -10.62 11.59
CA ILE A 203 6.30 -11.40 12.54
C ILE A 203 4.84 -11.50 12.07
N LEU A 204 4.27 -12.68 12.24
CA LEU A 204 2.92 -13.03 11.87
C LEU A 204 2.19 -13.58 13.11
N ASN A 205 0.98 -13.09 13.38
CA ASN A 205 0.19 -13.49 14.55
C ASN A 205 -0.56 -14.82 14.38
N GLU A 206 -0.16 -15.61 13.39
CA GLU A 206 -0.77 -16.88 13.00
C GLU A 206 0.31 -17.81 12.45
N THR A 207 -0.02 -19.09 12.33
CA THR A 207 0.84 -20.09 11.68
C THR A 207 0.35 -20.30 10.26
N LEU A 208 1.28 -20.44 9.31
CA LEU A 208 0.92 -20.75 7.93
C LEU A 208 0.31 -22.16 7.84
N PRO A 209 -0.73 -22.38 7.01
CA PRO A 209 -1.38 -23.67 6.91
C PRO A 209 -0.45 -24.80 6.47
N ASP A 210 -0.66 -26.02 6.98
CA ASP A 210 0.17 -27.19 6.67
C ASP A 210 0.25 -27.48 5.17
N TRP A 211 -0.87 -27.34 4.44
CA TRP A 211 -0.89 -27.58 2.99
C TRP A 211 0.00 -26.59 2.21
N LEU A 212 0.16 -25.35 2.70
CA LEU A 212 1.04 -24.36 2.10
C LEU A 212 2.51 -24.71 2.38
N LEU A 213 2.82 -25.10 3.62
CA LEU A 213 4.16 -25.51 4.02
C LEU A 213 4.60 -26.79 3.28
N GLU A 214 3.69 -27.77 3.12
CA GLU A 214 3.91 -28.97 2.31
C GLU A 214 4.11 -28.63 0.84
N GLY A 215 3.29 -27.71 0.29
CA GLY A 215 3.41 -27.24 -1.09
C GLY A 215 4.71 -26.49 -1.39
N LEU A 216 5.26 -25.79 -0.40
CA LEU A 216 6.59 -25.17 -0.45
C LEU A 216 7.73 -26.17 -0.17
N GLY A 217 7.42 -27.41 0.22
CA GLY A 217 8.40 -28.45 0.48
C GLY A 217 9.23 -28.22 1.74
N VAL A 218 8.66 -27.57 2.76
CA VAL A 218 9.34 -27.31 4.03
C VAL A 218 9.83 -28.61 4.65
N THR A 219 11.14 -28.66 4.97
CA THR A 219 11.81 -29.83 5.57
C THR A 219 12.16 -29.61 7.03
N MET A 220 12.19 -28.36 7.48
CA MET A 220 12.67 -27.96 8.79
C MET A 220 11.83 -26.82 9.37
N TRP A 221 11.66 -26.82 10.70
CA TRP A 221 10.92 -25.80 11.43
C TRP A 221 11.81 -25.20 12.52
N CYS A 222 11.96 -23.88 12.52
CA CYS A 222 12.62 -23.14 13.57
C CYS A 222 11.59 -22.42 14.42
N ASN A 223 11.54 -22.74 15.72
CA ASN A 223 10.70 -22.02 16.68
C ASN A 223 11.52 -20.88 17.29
N LEU A 224 11.29 -19.66 16.79
CA LEU A 224 12.09 -18.50 17.14
C LEU A 224 11.79 -18.00 18.55
N THR A 225 12.83 -17.58 19.26
CA THR A 225 12.72 -16.83 20.50
C THR A 225 12.23 -15.41 20.21
N LEU A 226 11.15 -14.99 20.89
CA LEU A 226 10.51 -13.66 20.70
C LEU A 226 10.78 -12.68 21.84
N GLU A 227 11.50 -13.09 22.88
CA GLU A 227 11.85 -12.25 24.03
C GLU A 227 13.33 -11.90 24.02
N GLY A 228 13.66 -10.67 24.44
CA GLY A 228 15.04 -10.19 24.49
C GLY A 228 15.46 -9.39 23.25
N THR A 229 16.71 -8.94 23.28
CA THR A 229 17.40 -8.25 22.19
C THR A 229 17.70 -9.19 21.03
N TRP A 230 18.04 -8.65 19.86
CA TRP A 230 18.44 -9.44 18.68
C TRP A 230 19.51 -10.51 19.04
N GLN A 231 20.59 -10.10 19.72
CA GLN A 231 21.67 -10.99 20.12
C GLN A 231 21.20 -12.11 21.07
N GLU A 232 20.36 -11.77 22.05
CA GLU A 232 19.83 -12.76 23.01
C GLU A 232 18.93 -13.80 22.31
N ARG A 233 18.15 -13.38 21.30
CA ARG A 233 17.30 -14.28 20.50
C ARG A 233 18.14 -15.21 19.63
N TYR A 234 19.13 -14.65 18.93
CA TYR A 234 20.08 -15.43 18.12
C TYR A 234 20.80 -16.49 18.97
N GLU A 235 21.37 -16.11 20.11
CA GLU A 235 22.08 -17.03 21.01
C GLU A 235 21.16 -18.12 21.58
N ALA A 236 19.88 -17.81 21.83
CA ALA A 236 18.91 -18.77 22.34
C ALA A 236 18.52 -19.84 21.30
N ASP A 237 18.48 -19.47 20.02
CA ASP A 237 18.05 -20.34 18.93
C ASP A 237 19.23 -20.99 18.18
N GLN A 238 20.47 -20.65 18.52
CA GLN A 238 21.67 -21.10 17.82
C GLN A 238 21.75 -22.62 17.67
N GLU A 239 21.71 -23.37 18.79
CA GLU A 239 21.85 -24.84 18.76
C GLU A 239 20.61 -25.56 18.18
N SER A 240 19.43 -24.92 18.25
CA SER A 240 18.14 -25.54 17.91
C SER A 240 17.66 -25.23 16.49
N CYS A 241 18.16 -24.15 15.89
CA CYS A 241 17.84 -23.70 14.55
C CYS A 241 19.11 -23.49 13.72
N TRP A 242 19.93 -22.50 14.05
CA TRP A 242 20.98 -22.00 13.14
C TRP A 242 22.12 -22.99 12.87
N ASP A 243 22.61 -23.70 13.89
CA ASP A 243 23.75 -24.63 13.79
C ASP A 243 23.43 -25.93 13.03
N ILE A 244 22.16 -26.17 12.68
CA ILE A 244 21.71 -27.43 12.07
C ILE A 244 21.13 -27.27 10.66
N ILE A 245 20.93 -26.04 10.18
CA ILE A 245 20.46 -25.77 8.80
C ILE A 245 21.54 -26.23 7.80
N THR A 246 21.10 -26.93 6.76
CA THR A 246 21.95 -27.35 5.64
C THR A 246 21.45 -26.81 4.32
N SER A 247 22.26 -26.91 3.25
CA SER A 247 21.88 -26.42 1.92
C SER A 247 20.75 -27.19 1.23
N THR A 248 20.29 -28.29 1.85
CA THR A 248 19.12 -29.04 1.39
C THR A 248 17.84 -28.70 2.13
N ASP A 249 17.91 -27.84 3.15
CA ASP A 249 16.76 -27.52 3.98
C ASP A 249 15.95 -26.35 3.43
N ILE A 250 14.63 -26.52 3.48
CA ILE A 250 13.65 -25.45 3.33
C ILE A 250 13.05 -25.22 4.71
N VAL A 251 13.39 -24.08 5.30
CA VAL A 251 13.18 -23.78 6.72
C VAL A 251 11.97 -22.86 6.86
N TYR A 252 10.97 -23.27 7.63
CA TYR A 252 9.91 -22.38 8.08
C TYR A 252 10.26 -21.78 9.44
N PHE A 253 10.26 -20.45 9.51
CA PHE A 253 10.45 -19.71 10.75
C PHE A 253 9.08 -19.46 11.40
N LEU A 254 8.76 -20.25 12.43
CA LEU A 254 7.44 -20.28 13.03
C LEU A 254 7.05 -18.92 13.62
N GLY A 255 5.81 -18.49 13.37
CA GLY A 255 5.32 -17.17 13.79
C GLY A 255 5.80 -16.02 12.89
N THR A 256 6.34 -16.35 11.72
CA THR A 256 6.66 -15.37 10.67
C THR A 256 5.99 -15.79 9.35
N ARG A 257 6.10 -14.92 8.35
CA ARG A 257 5.74 -15.18 6.95
C ARG A 257 6.91 -15.70 6.10
N ILE A 258 8.03 -16.03 6.73
CA ILE A 258 9.29 -16.35 6.06
C ILE A 258 9.49 -17.85 5.98
N ILE A 259 9.71 -18.33 4.76
CA ILE A 259 10.28 -19.64 4.45
C ILE A 259 11.62 -19.37 3.78
N GLY A 260 12.72 -19.90 4.33
CA GLY A 260 14.06 -19.66 3.85
C GLY A 260 14.73 -20.91 3.27
N THR A 261 15.64 -20.72 2.32
CA THR A 261 16.52 -21.77 1.80
C THR A 261 17.87 -21.17 1.41
N THR A 262 18.92 -22.00 1.44
CA THR A 262 20.29 -21.60 1.11
C THR A 262 20.94 -22.65 0.17
N PRO A 263 20.73 -22.53 -1.14
CA PRO A 263 21.20 -23.56 -2.08
C PRO A 263 22.73 -23.60 -2.25
N ASP A 264 23.44 -22.54 -1.86
CA ASP A 264 24.90 -22.45 -1.96
C ASP A 264 25.56 -22.97 -0.66
N ASP A 265 26.65 -23.74 -0.79
CA ASP A 265 27.43 -24.23 0.36
C ASP A 265 28.55 -23.26 0.72
N GLY A 266 28.53 -22.69 1.93
CA GLY A 266 29.66 -21.89 2.43
C GLY A 266 29.33 -20.64 3.24
N THR A 267 28.11 -20.49 3.73
CA THR A 267 27.73 -19.41 4.65
C THR A 267 27.92 -19.87 6.10
N ASP A 268 28.41 -18.97 6.96
CA ASP A 268 28.70 -19.30 8.37
C ASP A 268 27.42 -19.48 9.18
N ILE A 269 26.36 -18.74 8.83
CA ILE A 269 25.02 -18.82 9.43
C ILE A 269 24.01 -18.83 8.28
N PRO A 270 23.54 -20.00 7.84
CA PRO A 270 22.69 -20.06 6.65
C PRO A 270 21.36 -19.33 6.85
N ILE A 271 20.92 -18.60 5.83
CA ILE A 271 19.70 -17.78 5.73
C ILE A 271 19.69 -16.53 6.60
N LEU A 272 20.24 -16.56 7.81
CA LEU A 272 20.25 -15.40 8.71
C LEU A 272 21.20 -14.32 8.17
N ASP A 273 20.75 -13.06 8.18
CA ASP A 273 21.58 -11.95 7.69
C ASP A 273 22.88 -11.80 8.49
N ASP A 274 23.97 -11.48 7.78
CA ASP A 274 25.26 -11.19 8.41
C ASP A 274 25.13 -9.87 9.19
N PRO A 275 25.58 -9.78 10.46
CA PRO A 275 25.59 -8.52 11.20
C PRO A 275 26.32 -7.36 10.49
N SER A 276 27.15 -7.65 9.49
CA SER A 276 27.86 -6.68 8.66
C SER A 276 27.23 -6.40 7.29
N ASP A 277 26.18 -7.13 6.90
CA ASP A 277 25.43 -6.95 5.65
C ASP A 277 23.93 -7.08 5.93
N GLY A 278 23.17 -5.98 5.81
CA GLY A 278 21.74 -5.93 6.08
C GLY A 278 20.85 -5.89 4.85
N HIS A 279 21.43 -6.19 3.69
CA HIS A 279 20.80 -5.91 2.41
C HIS A 279 19.53 -6.74 2.20
N GLY A 280 19.58 -8.06 2.45
CA GLY A 280 18.43 -8.94 2.25
C GLY A 280 17.26 -8.69 3.22
N THR A 281 17.55 -8.24 4.45
CA THR A 281 16.52 -7.74 5.37
C THR A 281 15.76 -6.55 4.78
N ALA A 282 16.49 -5.53 4.30
CA ALA A 282 15.87 -4.35 3.71
C ALA A 282 15.09 -4.67 2.42
N VAL A 283 15.68 -5.48 1.53
CA VAL A 283 15.04 -5.94 0.28
C VAL A 283 13.72 -6.67 0.57
N THR A 284 13.70 -7.56 1.57
CA THR A 284 12.46 -8.26 1.95
C THR A 284 11.44 -7.31 2.56
N GLY A 285 11.88 -6.35 3.38
CA GLY A 285 11.03 -5.27 3.91
C GLY A 285 10.34 -4.48 2.79
N ALA A 286 11.06 -4.15 1.72
CA ALA A 286 10.50 -3.39 0.60
C ALA A 286 9.36 -4.13 -0.13
N VAL A 287 9.44 -5.47 -0.22
CA VAL A 287 8.32 -6.29 -0.73
C VAL A 287 7.09 -6.12 0.17
N LEU A 288 7.28 -6.23 1.48
CA LEU A 288 6.20 -6.27 2.47
C LEU A 288 5.59 -4.91 2.77
N ASP A 289 6.38 -3.84 2.67
CA ASP A 289 5.83 -2.48 2.71
C ASP A 289 4.83 -2.25 1.56
N ALA A 290 4.94 -2.99 0.45
CA ALA A 290 4.02 -2.88 -0.69
C ALA A 290 2.89 -3.92 -0.61
N ASN A 291 3.20 -5.14 -0.18
CA ASN A 291 2.20 -6.17 0.10
C ASN A 291 2.40 -6.77 1.50
N PRO A 292 1.72 -6.21 2.53
CA PRO A 292 1.80 -6.71 3.89
C PRO A 292 1.21 -8.10 4.10
N ASP A 293 0.63 -8.74 3.08
CA ASP A 293 0.08 -10.10 3.13
C ASP A 293 0.88 -11.11 2.30
N ALA A 294 1.96 -10.67 1.64
CA ALA A 294 2.81 -11.59 0.88
C ALA A 294 3.47 -12.63 1.81
N ILE A 295 3.57 -13.85 1.28
CA ILE A 295 4.39 -14.92 1.83
C ILE A 295 5.77 -14.82 1.18
N ILE A 296 6.83 -14.95 1.98
CA ILE A 296 8.20 -14.79 1.50
C ILE A 296 8.85 -16.16 1.43
N PHE A 297 9.30 -16.53 0.22
CA PHE A 297 10.22 -17.65 0.00
C PHE A 297 11.63 -17.08 -0.22
N PHE A 298 12.30 -16.75 0.87
CA PHE A 298 13.62 -16.12 0.84
C PHE A 298 14.67 -17.13 0.38
N VAL A 299 15.52 -16.72 -0.56
CA VAL A 299 16.64 -17.54 -1.03
C VAL A 299 17.94 -16.80 -0.77
N GLU A 300 18.79 -17.39 0.07
CA GLU A 300 20.12 -16.86 0.31
C GLU A 300 21.03 -17.13 -0.90
N GLY A 301 21.74 -16.11 -1.37
CA GLY A 301 22.78 -16.23 -2.38
C GLY A 301 22.65 -15.25 -3.55
N PHE A 302 23.63 -15.30 -4.46
CA PHE A 302 23.69 -14.47 -5.68
C PHE A 302 23.97 -15.29 -6.94
N SER A 303 23.81 -16.61 -6.85
CA SER A 303 24.16 -17.57 -7.89
C SER A 303 22.99 -17.91 -8.82
N ASP A 304 23.31 -18.54 -9.94
CA ASP A 304 22.32 -19.19 -10.79
C ASP A 304 21.58 -20.32 -10.04
N ALA A 305 22.26 -21.02 -9.11
CA ALA A 305 21.63 -22.00 -8.22
C ALA A 305 20.56 -21.37 -7.31
N ALA A 306 20.82 -20.19 -6.75
CA ALA A 306 19.83 -19.44 -5.97
C ALA A 306 18.61 -19.05 -6.81
N VAL A 307 18.83 -18.50 -8.01
CA VAL A 307 17.74 -18.20 -8.94
C VAL A 307 16.97 -19.45 -9.35
N LEU A 308 17.65 -20.57 -9.61
CA LEU A 308 17.01 -21.85 -9.96
C LEU A 308 16.22 -22.45 -8.80
N ALA A 309 16.64 -22.26 -7.55
CA ALA A 309 15.88 -22.71 -6.38
C ALA A 309 14.52 -22.00 -6.32
N ALA A 310 14.50 -20.67 -6.48
CA ALA A 310 13.25 -19.91 -6.59
C ALA A 310 12.47 -20.24 -7.87
N ALA A 311 13.14 -20.41 -9.01
CA ALA A 311 12.52 -20.74 -10.29
C ALA A 311 11.75 -22.06 -10.23
N ASN A 312 12.31 -23.07 -9.57
CA ASN A 312 11.73 -24.42 -9.51
C ASN A 312 10.70 -24.61 -8.39
N GLN A 313 10.60 -23.69 -7.43
CA GLN A 313 9.60 -23.73 -6.36
C GLN A 313 8.17 -23.53 -6.90
N PRO A 314 7.27 -24.54 -6.93
CA PRO A 314 6.01 -24.44 -7.66
C PRO A 314 5.08 -23.29 -7.26
N LEU A 315 5.11 -22.88 -5.98
CA LEU A 315 4.19 -21.87 -5.44
C LEU A 315 4.69 -20.42 -5.57
N VAL A 316 5.96 -20.18 -5.95
CA VAL A 316 6.51 -18.83 -6.13
C VAL A 316 5.94 -18.17 -7.38
N ASP A 317 5.38 -16.97 -7.21
CA ASP A 317 4.82 -16.13 -8.27
C ASP A 317 5.86 -15.22 -8.92
N ILE A 318 6.64 -14.56 -8.07
CA ILE A 318 7.52 -13.46 -8.44
C ILE A 318 8.89 -13.71 -7.82
N ILE A 319 9.93 -13.62 -8.63
CA ILE A 319 11.32 -13.67 -8.20
C ILE A 319 11.91 -12.26 -8.30
N SER A 320 12.60 -11.82 -7.26
CA SER A 320 13.24 -10.51 -7.21
C SER A 320 14.74 -10.65 -6.96
N THR A 321 15.55 -10.18 -7.89
CA THR A 321 17.01 -10.14 -7.75
C THR A 321 17.48 -8.69 -7.59
N SER A 322 17.95 -8.37 -6.39
CA SER A 322 18.39 -7.01 -6.01
C SER A 322 19.90 -6.84 -6.02
N PHE A 323 20.59 -7.67 -6.80
CA PHE A 323 22.03 -7.70 -6.93
C PHE A 323 22.44 -7.59 -8.40
N GLY A 324 23.67 -7.13 -8.61
CA GLY A 324 24.21 -6.99 -9.95
C GLY A 324 25.62 -6.40 -9.89
N PRO A 325 26.46 -6.68 -10.89
CA PRO A 325 27.81 -6.14 -10.95
C PRO A 325 27.78 -4.66 -11.33
N ILE A 326 28.54 -3.85 -10.60
CA ILE A 326 28.69 -2.41 -10.86
C ILE A 326 29.13 -2.16 -12.30
N GLY A 327 28.48 -1.21 -12.97
CA GLY A 327 28.68 -0.88 -14.38
C GLY A 327 27.89 -1.75 -15.35
N SER A 328 26.97 -2.60 -14.84
CA SER A 328 26.27 -3.63 -15.60
C SER A 328 27.25 -4.50 -16.39
N VAL A 329 28.32 -4.95 -15.72
CA VAL A 329 29.30 -5.86 -16.35
C VAL A 329 28.60 -7.20 -16.56
N PRO A 330 28.51 -7.74 -17.79
CA PRO A 330 27.77 -8.98 -18.00
C PRO A 330 28.41 -10.13 -17.21
N VAL A 331 27.62 -10.77 -16.35
CA VAL A 331 27.99 -12.00 -15.63
C VAL A 331 27.07 -13.10 -16.14
N SER A 332 27.67 -14.12 -16.76
CA SER A 332 26.94 -15.25 -17.35
C SER A 332 26.38 -16.18 -16.28
N GLY A 333 25.21 -16.75 -16.55
CA GLY A 333 24.52 -17.79 -15.77
C GLY A 333 23.23 -17.30 -15.11
N ILE A 334 23.18 -16.07 -14.62
CA ILE A 334 21.98 -15.50 -13.99
C ILE A 334 20.86 -15.30 -15.02
N GLU A 335 21.19 -14.85 -16.21
CA GLU A 335 20.28 -14.73 -17.34
C GLU A 335 19.64 -16.08 -17.70
N ASP A 336 20.42 -17.17 -17.70
CA ASP A 336 19.90 -18.51 -18.00
C ASP A 336 18.91 -18.99 -16.94
N ALA A 337 19.22 -18.75 -15.66
CA ALA A 337 18.34 -19.12 -14.56
C ALA A 337 17.03 -18.29 -14.55
N THR A 338 17.13 -16.99 -14.84
CA THR A 338 15.93 -16.13 -14.97
C THR A 338 15.11 -16.49 -16.21
N ARG A 339 15.74 -16.99 -17.29
CA ARG A 339 15.03 -17.53 -18.45
C ARG A 339 14.21 -18.75 -18.07
N VAL A 340 14.74 -19.66 -17.26
CA VAL A 340 13.99 -20.81 -16.74
C VAL A 340 12.78 -20.33 -15.93
N ALA A 341 12.98 -19.38 -15.01
CA ALA A 341 11.89 -18.84 -14.20
C ALA A 341 10.74 -18.28 -15.05
N VAL A 342 11.06 -17.44 -16.04
CA VAL A 342 10.05 -16.68 -16.79
C VAL A 342 9.51 -17.44 -18.00
N VAL A 343 10.40 -18.02 -18.81
CA VAL A 343 10.03 -18.63 -20.10
C VAL A 343 9.53 -20.05 -19.92
N GLU A 344 10.17 -20.82 -19.04
CA GLU A 344 9.83 -22.23 -18.82
C GLU A 344 8.79 -22.40 -17.71
N ASN A 345 8.93 -21.65 -16.61
CA ASN A 345 8.05 -21.76 -15.44
C ASN A 345 7.02 -20.63 -15.35
N HIS A 346 6.94 -19.74 -16.36
CA HIS A 346 5.89 -18.72 -16.51
C HIS A 346 5.75 -17.71 -15.35
N LYS A 347 6.77 -17.61 -14.49
CA LYS A 347 6.81 -16.70 -13.34
C LYS A 347 7.16 -15.29 -13.76
N VAL A 348 7.00 -14.34 -12.85
CA VAL A 348 7.49 -12.97 -13.02
C VAL A 348 8.91 -12.88 -12.46
N HIS A 349 9.77 -12.14 -13.16
CA HIS A 349 11.09 -11.79 -12.65
C HIS A 349 11.27 -10.27 -12.68
N THR A 350 11.62 -9.68 -11.54
CA THR A 350 12.04 -8.28 -11.41
C THR A 350 13.52 -8.22 -11.09
N GLY A 351 14.31 -7.56 -11.96
CA GLY A 351 15.75 -7.45 -11.82
C GLY A 351 16.19 -6.00 -11.64
N ALA A 352 17.09 -5.75 -10.69
CA ALA A 352 17.62 -4.43 -10.42
C ALA A 352 18.57 -3.97 -11.54
N ALA A 353 18.30 -2.80 -12.12
CA ALA A 353 19.29 -2.12 -12.94
C ALA A 353 20.45 -1.64 -12.06
N ASP A 354 21.60 -1.36 -12.67
CA ASP A 354 22.78 -0.97 -11.91
C ASP A 354 22.59 0.36 -11.14
N ASN A 355 23.27 0.49 -9.99
CA ASN A 355 23.41 1.72 -9.22
C ASN A 355 24.51 2.63 -9.82
N SER A 356 24.56 2.67 -11.15
CA SER A 356 25.24 3.68 -11.96
C SER A 356 24.37 4.03 -13.16
N PRO A 357 24.59 5.15 -13.87
CA PRO A 357 23.80 5.49 -15.06
C PRO A 357 24.02 4.54 -16.26
N SER A 358 24.66 3.39 -16.06
CA SER A 358 24.90 2.37 -17.07
C SER A 358 23.57 1.85 -17.66
N PRO A 359 23.55 1.48 -18.96
CA PRO A 359 22.36 0.88 -19.56
C PRO A 359 22.06 -0.48 -18.94
N ALA A 360 20.82 -0.67 -18.46
CA ALA A 360 20.33 -1.93 -17.92
C ALA A 360 20.36 -3.07 -18.95
N VAL A 361 20.40 -2.75 -20.25
CA VAL A 361 20.45 -3.71 -21.37
C VAL A 361 21.49 -4.81 -21.16
N GLN A 362 22.68 -4.49 -20.65
CA GLN A 362 23.80 -5.44 -20.49
C GLN A 362 23.90 -6.03 -19.08
N ASP A 363 22.99 -5.65 -18.18
CA ASP A 363 22.89 -6.20 -16.83
C ASP A 363 22.29 -7.61 -16.89
N SER A 364 22.86 -8.59 -16.18
CA SER A 364 22.38 -9.98 -16.25
C SER A 364 21.07 -10.21 -15.50
N THR A 365 20.61 -9.28 -14.67
CA THR A 365 19.32 -9.37 -13.97
C THR A 365 18.23 -8.57 -14.67
N ALA A 366 18.51 -7.29 -14.95
CA ALA A 366 17.56 -6.36 -15.54
C ALA A 366 17.56 -6.39 -17.07
N GLY A 367 18.68 -6.75 -17.69
CA GLY A 367 18.87 -6.72 -19.13
C GLY A 367 18.18 -7.83 -19.93
N PRO A 368 18.04 -9.08 -19.45
CA PRO A 368 17.43 -10.13 -20.24
C PRO A 368 15.98 -9.81 -20.64
N PRO A 369 15.56 -10.05 -21.89
CA PRO A 369 14.28 -9.57 -22.45
C PRO A 369 13.03 -10.13 -21.75
N TRP A 370 13.17 -11.27 -21.07
CA TRP A 370 12.12 -11.89 -20.27
C TRP A 370 11.96 -11.24 -18.88
N SER A 371 13.00 -10.59 -18.35
CA SER A 371 12.96 -9.89 -17.06
C SER A 371 12.25 -8.54 -17.17
N ILE A 372 11.67 -8.08 -16.07
CA ILE A 372 11.26 -6.68 -15.89
C ILE A 372 12.44 -5.96 -15.23
N GLY A 373 13.17 -5.16 -16.00
CA GLY A 373 14.30 -4.38 -15.51
C GLY A 373 13.84 -3.13 -14.77
N ILE A 374 14.24 -2.98 -13.52
CA ILE A 374 13.78 -1.92 -12.61
C ILE A 374 14.90 -0.92 -12.33
N SER A 375 14.67 0.35 -12.61
CA SER A 375 15.51 1.45 -12.16
C SER A 375 14.85 2.18 -10.98
N GLY A 376 15.52 3.19 -10.42
CA GLY A 376 14.97 4.04 -9.38
C GLY A 376 14.57 5.45 -9.83
N TYR A 377 13.61 6.01 -9.12
CA TYR A 377 13.27 7.43 -9.12
C TYR A 377 13.05 7.92 -7.69
N ALA A 378 13.16 9.23 -7.48
CA ALA A 378 12.97 9.86 -6.18
C ALA A 378 11.47 10.07 -5.88
N GLU A 379 10.79 9.02 -5.42
CA GLU A 379 9.37 9.10 -5.03
C GLU A 379 9.16 10.08 -3.87
N GLU A 380 8.04 10.83 -3.91
CA GLU A 380 7.60 11.82 -2.90
C GLU A 380 8.53 13.03 -2.65
N GLY A 381 9.79 12.94 -3.09
CA GLY A 381 10.75 14.04 -3.07
C GLY A 381 10.63 14.89 -4.33
N ASP A 382 11.31 14.47 -5.38
CA ASP A 382 11.50 15.25 -6.60
C ASP A 382 10.72 14.70 -7.81
N ASP A 383 10.20 13.47 -7.68
CA ASP A 383 9.59 12.69 -8.74
C ASP A 383 10.45 12.68 -10.02
N GLN A 384 11.76 12.56 -9.85
CA GLN A 384 12.74 12.63 -10.95
C GLN A 384 13.66 11.41 -10.97
N LYS A 385 14.37 11.24 -12.09
CA LYS A 385 15.32 10.14 -12.27
C LYS A 385 16.48 10.31 -11.30
N GLU A 386 16.79 9.28 -10.53
CA GLU A 386 18.01 9.26 -9.73
C GLU A 386 19.26 9.21 -10.62
N ILE A 387 20.24 10.09 -10.38
CA ILE A 387 21.42 10.21 -11.27
C ILE A 387 22.30 8.97 -11.25
N MET A 388 22.27 8.25 -10.14
CA MET A 388 22.99 7.00 -9.94
C MET A 388 22.17 5.80 -10.38
N SER A 389 20.93 5.98 -10.85
CA SER A 389 20.13 4.86 -11.33
C SER A 389 20.42 4.52 -12.79
N GLY A 390 20.41 3.21 -13.09
CA GLY A 390 20.50 2.64 -14.42
C GLY A 390 19.59 3.30 -15.45
N SER A 391 19.98 3.21 -16.72
CA SER A 391 19.23 3.74 -17.87
C SER A 391 18.66 2.62 -18.73
N TYR A 392 17.71 2.93 -19.60
CA TYR A 392 16.99 1.94 -20.42
C TYR A 392 16.32 0.79 -19.64
N PRO A 393 15.67 1.03 -18.49
CA PRO A 393 14.91 -0.01 -17.79
C PRO A 393 13.58 -0.31 -18.51
N ASP A 394 12.83 -1.31 -18.02
CA ASP A 394 11.40 -1.42 -18.32
C ASP A 394 10.59 -0.40 -17.51
N ILE A 395 10.93 -0.21 -16.23
CA ILE A 395 10.16 0.57 -15.25
C ILE A 395 11.11 1.26 -14.27
N ALA A 396 10.69 2.38 -13.68
CA ALA A 396 11.33 2.94 -12.48
C ALA A 396 10.41 2.86 -11.26
N ALA A 397 10.96 2.61 -10.08
CA ALA A 397 10.21 2.57 -8.81
C ALA A 397 10.97 3.29 -7.68
N ASP A 398 10.40 3.33 -6.49
CA ASP A 398 10.95 4.07 -5.35
C ASP A 398 12.39 3.67 -5.02
N TRP A 399 13.30 4.62 -5.20
CA TRP A 399 14.72 4.41 -4.95
C TRP A 399 15.09 4.47 -3.47
N THR A 400 14.43 5.32 -2.68
CA THR A 400 14.82 5.60 -1.29
C THR A 400 13.67 5.28 -0.34
N GLN A 401 13.88 4.30 0.53
CA GLN A 401 12.84 3.81 1.43
C GLN A 401 13.37 3.74 2.87
N MET A 402 12.44 3.78 3.82
CA MET A 402 12.71 3.48 5.24
C MET A 402 12.46 2.00 5.47
N LEU A 403 13.52 1.21 5.62
CA LEU A 403 13.46 -0.26 5.61
C LEU A 403 14.00 -0.86 6.91
N PRO A 404 13.56 -2.08 7.29
CA PRO A 404 13.92 -2.71 8.55
C PRO A 404 15.42 -2.95 8.68
N ASN A 405 15.94 -2.84 9.91
CA ASN A 405 17.34 -3.10 10.23
C ASN A 405 17.61 -4.61 10.39
N HIS A 406 18.83 -5.02 10.09
CA HIS A 406 19.27 -6.41 10.21
C HIS A 406 19.82 -6.76 11.60
N ASP A 407 20.26 -5.76 12.38
CA ASP A 407 20.99 -5.93 13.66
C ASP A 407 20.18 -5.56 14.91
N ASP A 408 18.88 -5.28 14.75
CA ASP A 408 17.94 -5.08 15.85
C ASP A 408 16.58 -5.75 15.57
N ILE A 409 15.56 -5.49 16.38
CA ILE A 409 14.25 -6.16 16.29
C ILE A 409 13.13 -5.25 15.78
N ASP A 410 13.33 -3.92 15.79
CA ASP A 410 12.26 -2.94 15.58
C ASP A 410 12.73 -1.65 14.89
N GLY A 411 14.02 -1.52 14.61
CA GLY A 411 14.64 -0.35 14.02
C GLY A 411 14.53 -0.33 12.51
N TYR A 412 14.59 0.89 11.96
CA TYR A 412 14.55 1.14 10.53
C TYR A 412 15.65 2.11 10.14
N HIS A 413 16.13 2.02 8.91
CA HIS A 413 17.08 2.94 8.33
C HIS A 413 16.62 3.40 6.95
N GLU A 414 17.03 4.61 6.57
CA GLU A 414 16.86 5.10 5.20
C GLU A 414 17.94 4.47 4.34
N THR A 415 17.56 3.85 3.23
CA THR A 415 18.49 3.27 2.27
C THR A 415 18.02 3.51 0.85
N SER A 416 18.96 3.47 -0.08
CA SER A 416 18.80 4.01 -1.43
C SER A 416 19.45 3.09 -2.47
N GLY A 417 18.72 2.77 -3.54
CA GLY A 417 19.22 1.94 -4.63
C GLY A 417 18.12 1.28 -5.46
N THR A 418 18.46 0.87 -6.68
CA THR A 418 17.61 0.00 -7.50
C THR A 418 17.29 -1.32 -6.79
N SER A 419 18.19 -1.75 -5.91
CA SER A 419 18.03 -2.89 -5.02
C SER A 419 16.79 -2.82 -4.14
N PHE A 420 16.25 -1.63 -3.87
CA PHE A 420 15.01 -1.43 -3.10
C PHE A 420 13.81 -1.09 -3.98
N ALA A 421 14.04 -0.42 -5.11
CA ALA A 421 13.00 -0.18 -6.13
C ALA A 421 12.46 -1.50 -6.73
N THR A 422 13.34 -2.48 -6.92
CA THR A 422 13.03 -3.80 -7.50
C THR A 422 12.07 -4.62 -6.64
N PRO A 423 12.38 -4.93 -5.36
CA PRO A 423 11.49 -5.69 -4.49
C PRO A 423 10.21 -4.93 -4.17
N ARG A 424 10.25 -3.59 -4.09
CA ARG A 424 9.05 -2.76 -3.98
C ARG A 424 8.08 -3.01 -5.14
N THR A 425 8.62 -3.10 -6.37
CA THR A 425 7.84 -3.44 -7.57
C THR A 425 7.30 -4.87 -7.49
N ALA A 426 8.10 -5.84 -7.05
CA ALA A 426 7.64 -7.21 -6.82
C ALA A 426 6.48 -7.25 -5.81
N GLY A 427 6.56 -6.47 -4.73
CA GLY A 427 5.49 -6.29 -3.75
C GLY A 427 4.21 -5.73 -4.38
N ILE A 428 4.30 -4.65 -5.18
CA ILE A 428 3.14 -4.07 -5.90
C ILE A 428 2.46 -5.11 -6.80
N LEU A 429 3.25 -5.85 -7.59
CA LEU A 429 2.75 -6.90 -8.47
C LEU A 429 2.09 -8.04 -7.68
N SER A 430 2.69 -8.44 -6.56
CA SER A 430 2.14 -9.48 -5.68
C SER A 430 0.81 -9.06 -5.06
N LEU A 431 0.64 -7.78 -4.71
CA LEU A 431 -0.64 -7.26 -4.18
C LEU A 431 -1.74 -7.31 -5.24
N VAL A 432 -1.43 -6.94 -6.49
CA VAL A 432 -2.37 -7.08 -7.61
C VAL A 432 -2.77 -8.54 -7.79
N LEU A 433 -1.82 -9.49 -7.71
CA LEU A 433 -2.13 -10.92 -7.78
C LEU A 433 -3.02 -11.38 -6.62
N THR A 434 -2.74 -10.97 -5.39
CA THR A 434 -3.59 -11.29 -4.22
C THR A 434 -5.03 -10.79 -4.43
N GLN A 435 -5.22 -9.55 -4.87
CA GLN A 435 -6.55 -8.98 -5.12
C GLN A 435 -7.29 -9.71 -6.26
N LEU A 436 -6.59 -10.07 -7.33
CA LEU A 436 -7.18 -10.83 -8.44
C LEU A 436 -7.55 -12.25 -8.03
N ARG A 437 -6.75 -12.88 -7.17
CA ARG A 437 -7.06 -14.19 -6.60
C ARG A 437 -8.30 -14.14 -5.73
N ASP A 438 -8.42 -13.12 -4.88
CA ASP A 438 -9.62 -12.89 -4.06
C ASP A 438 -10.86 -12.75 -4.95
N LEU A 439 -10.79 -11.92 -5.99
CA LEU A 439 -11.86 -11.76 -6.97
C LEU A 439 -12.21 -13.05 -7.71
N GLY A 440 -11.18 -13.84 -8.05
CA GLY A 440 -11.28 -15.07 -8.83
C GLY A 440 -11.58 -16.32 -8.00
N GLU A 441 -11.66 -16.23 -6.67
CA GLU A 441 -11.71 -17.37 -5.75
C GLU A 441 -10.57 -18.39 -6.01
N ASP A 442 -9.39 -17.89 -6.39
CA ASP A 442 -8.20 -18.71 -6.66
C ASP A 442 -7.31 -18.79 -5.42
N MET A 443 -7.42 -19.92 -4.73
CA MET A 443 -6.70 -20.20 -3.49
C MET A 443 -5.24 -20.66 -3.70
N GLY A 444 -4.80 -20.84 -4.95
CA GLY A 444 -3.44 -21.31 -5.25
C GLY A 444 -2.48 -20.18 -5.61
N SER A 445 -1.18 -20.49 -5.61
CA SER A 445 -0.12 -19.58 -6.06
C SER A 445 0.85 -20.25 -7.02
N GLY A 446 1.71 -19.43 -7.63
CA GLY A 446 2.67 -19.83 -8.65
C GLY A 446 2.05 -20.01 -10.03
N ALA A 447 2.92 -20.06 -11.03
CA ALA A 447 2.58 -20.36 -12.43
C ALA A 447 2.95 -21.80 -12.80
N SER A 448 2.62 -22.75 -11.93
CA SER A 448 2.99 -24.16 -12.12
C SER A 448 2.38 -24.76 -13.39
N SER A 449 2.96 -25.85 -13.87
CA SER A 449 2.41 -26.59 -15.02
C SER A 449 0.98 -27.10 -14.79
N GLU A 450 0.61 -27.36 -13.53
CA GLU A 450 -0.75 -27.75 -13.14
C GLU A 450 -1.76 -26.60 -13.27
N ARG A 451 -1.25 -25.36 -13.32
CA ARG A 451 -2.02 -24.12 -13.47
C ARG A 451 -1.93 -23.56 -14.90
N ASP A 452 -1.51 -24.37 -15.87
CA ASP A 452 -1.30 -23.99 -17.27
C ASP A 452 -0.39 -22.75 -17.45
N GLY A 453 0.53 -22.51 -16.52
CA GLY A 453 1.39 -21.32 -16.52
C GLY A 453 0.67 -20.01 -16.15
N LEU A 454 -0.54 -20.08 -15.60
CA LEU A 454 -1.29 -18.92 -15.13
C LEU A 454 -0.90 -18.56 -13.69
N LEU A 455 -0.67 -17.27 -13.45
CA LEU A 455 -0.47 -16.72 -12.10
C LEU A 455 -1.80 -16.70 -11.36
N VAL A 456 -2.89 -16.29 -12.02
CA VAL A 456 -4.26 -16.39 -11.47
C VAL A 456 -5.08 -17.30 -12.36
N ASN A 457 -5.67 -18.33 -11.77
CA ASN A 457 -6.52 -19.31 -12.42
C ASN A 457 -7.86 -19.44 -11.67
N GLY A 458 -8.59 -18.32 -11.63
CA GLY A 458 -9.84 -18.17 -10.92
C GLY A 458 -11.09 -18.38 -11.80
N THR A 459 -12.25 -18.33 -11.16
CA THR A 459 -13.55 -18.46 -11.81
C THR A 459 -13.80 -17.32 -12.80
N ASN A 460 -13.63 -17.60 -14.10
CA ASN A 460 -13.70 -16.63 -15.21
C ASN A 460 -12.60 -15.55 -15.19
N LEU A 461 -11.52 -15.75 -14.45
CA LEU A 461 -10.38 -14.84 -14.41
C LEU A 461 -9.09 -15.62 -14.60
N SER A 462 -8.43 -15.38 -15.72
CA SER A 462 -7.14 -15.99 -16.05
C SER A 462 -6.11 -14.90 -16.28
N VAL A 463 -5.03 -14.89 -15.49
CA VAL A 463 -3.96 -13.90 -15.61
C VAL A 463 -2.62 -14.62 -15.75
N SER A 464 -1.97 -14.40 -16.89
CA SER A 464 -0.61 -14.84 -17.15
C SER A 464 0.41 -13.76 -16.77
N ASN A 465 1.69 -14.12 -16.71
CA ASN A 465 2.78 -13.14 -16.59
C ASN A 465 2.68 -12.05 -17.68
N GLN A 466 2.39 -12.42 -18.93
CA GLN A 466 2.26 -11.43 -20.02
C GLN A 466 1.15 -10.40 -19.73
N ASN A 467 0.01 -10.83 -19.21
CA ASN A 467 -1.08 -9.92 -18.86
C ASN A 467 -0.66 -8.96 -17.73
N LEU A 468 0.01 -9.48 -16.70
CA LEU A 468 0.48 -8.67 -15.58
C LEU A 468 1.54 -7.64 -16.02
N ARG A 469 2.49 -8.04 -16.88
CA ARG A 469 3.50 -7.13 -17.46
C ARG A 469 2.86 -6.07 -18.35
N GLU A 470 1.85 -6.44 -19.15
CA GLU A 470 1.10 -5.47 -19.95
C GLU A 470 0.38 -4.45 -19.07
N ALA A 471 -0.31 -4.89 -18.01
CA ALA A 471 -0.96 -4.01 -17.06
C ALA A 471 0.04 -3.07 -16.36
N LEU A 472 1.21 -3.57 -15.95
CA LEU A 472 2.29 -2.76 -15.39
C LEU A 472 2.69 -1.64 -16.35
N ASN A 473 2.98 -1.99 -17.62
CA ASN A 473 3.39 -1.05 -18.65
C ASN A 473 2.31 0.01 -18.95
N LEU A 474 1.04 -0.39 -18.98
CA LEU A 474 -0.10 0.51 -19.20
C LEU A 474 -0.27 1.51 -18.05
N SER A 475 -0.12 1.04 -16.81
CA SER A 475 -0.33 1.84 -15.60
C SER A 475 0.77 2.87 -15.35
N ALA A 476 2.01 2.58 -15.76
CA ALA A 476 3.17 3.41 -15.48
C ALA A 476 2.97 4.85 -15.98
N TRP A 477 3.51 5.85 -15.31
CA TRP A 477 3.31 7.26 -15.69
C TRP A 477 4.64 8.01 -15.77
N TYR A 478 4.64 9.19 -16.42
CA TYR A 478 5.82 10.03 -16.46
C TYR A 478 5.62 11.26 -15.59
N PRO A 479 6.49 11.49 -14.60
CA PRO A 479 6.52 12.74 -13.87
C PRO A 479 6.72 13.94 -14.79
N GLY A 480 6.13 15.07 -14.40
CA GLY A 480 6.34 16.33 -15.09
C GLY A 480 7.69 16.91 -14.73
N PHE A 481 8.46 17.39 -15.71
CA PHE A 481 9.74 18.08 -15.46
C PHE A 481 9.62 19.30 -14.53
N SER A 482 8.40 19.83 -14.34
CA SER A 482 8.12 21.02 -13.55
C SER A 482 8.29 20.82 -12.04
N THR A 483 8.34 19.57 -11.57
CA THR A 483 8.57 19.27 -10.15
C THR A 483 10.05 19.23 -9.79
N TRP A 484 10.94 19.19 -10.80
CA TRP A 484 12.39 19.05 -10.59
C TRP A 484 13.01 20.18 -9.77
N ASP A 485 13.67 19.82 -8.67
CA ASP A 485 14.55 20.66 -7.87
C ASP A 485 16.01 20.51 -8.36
N PRO A 486 16.63 21.55 -8.94
CA PRO A 486 18.01 21.49 -9.41
C PRO A 486 19.06 21.37 -8.29
N THR A 487 18.65 21.41 -7.03
CA THR A 487 19.51 21.17 -5.87
C THR A 487 19.44 19.74 -5.33
N SER A 488 18.53 18.93 -5.86
CA SER A 488 18.41 17.51 -5.52
C SER A 488 19.53 16.67 -6.15
N GLY A 489 19.65 15.42 -5.70
CA GLY A 489 20.52 14.42 -6.30
C GLY A 489 19.98 13.80 -7.59
N THR A 490 18.94 14.38 -8.21
CA THR A 490 18.24 13.79 -9.35
C THR A 490 18.54 14.52 -10.67
N ALA A 491 18.13 13.90 -11.78
CA ALA A 491 18.07 14.51 -13.10
C ALA A 491 16.61 14.63 -13.57
N PRO A 492 16.25 15.75 -14.22
CA PRO A 492 14.89 15.92 -14.71
C PRO A 492 14.60 14.87 -15.79
N ILE A 493 13.40 14.29 -15.72
CA ILE A 493 12.91 13.38 -16.73
C ILE A 493 12.68 14.17 -18.03
N SER A 494 13.24 13.64 -19.10
CA SER A 494 13.25 14.23 -20.44
C SER A 494 11.83 14.28 -20.98
N PRO A 495 11.34 15.45 -21.42
CA PRO A 495 10.01 15.55 -22.02
C PRO A 495 9.95 14.98 -23.44
N ILE A 496 11.08 14.58 -24.03
CA ILE A 496 11.18 14.10 -25.43
C ILE A 496 11.46 12.60 -25.48
N ALA A 497 12.25 12.06 -24.55
CA ALA A 497 12.63 10.66 -24.54
C ALA A 497 12.72 10.11 -23.09
N PRO A 498 11.62 10.20 -22.31
CA PRO A 498 11.61 9.77 -20.92
C PRO A 498 11.87 8.26 -20.77
N CYS A 499 11.50 7.49 -21.80
CA CYS A 499 11.73 6.05 -21.88
C CYS A 499 13.20 5.62 -21.72
N THR A 500 14.15 6.45 -22.15
CA THR A 500 15.58 6.13 -21.99
C THR A 500 16.04 6.26 -20.53
N GLN A 501 15.25 6.97 -19.70
CA GLN A 501 15.55 7.23 -18.30
C GLN A 501 14.78 6.32 -17.35
N VAL A 502 13.48 6.10 -17.62
CA VAL A 502 12.55 5.40 -16.71
C VAL A 502 11.64 4.40 -17.44
N GLY A 503 11.98 3.99 -18.67
CA GLY A 503 11.24 2.95 -19.38
C GLY A 503 9.80 3.32 -19.73
N TRP A 504 8.84 2.42 -19.49
CA TRP A 504 7.41 2.69 -19.67
C TRP A 504 6.89 3.80 -18.75
N GLY A 505 7.59 4.08 -17.65
CA GLY A 505 7.27 5.12 -16.66
C GLY A 505 7.68 4.71 -15.25
N VAL A 506 7.28 5.52 -14.29
CA VAL A 506 7.41 5.23 -12.87
C VAL A 506 6.19 4.45 -12.37
N VAL A 507 6.40 3.62 -11.35
CA VAL A 507 5.35 2.86 -10.66
C VAL A 507 5.48 3.00 -9.14
N ASN A 508 4.33 3.07 -8.47
CA ASN A 508 4.21 3.06 -7.01
C ASN A 508 2.85 2.47 -6.59
N MET A 509 2.48 2.61 -5.32
CA MET A 509 1.22 2.07 -4.80
C MET A 509 -0.04 2.62 -5.50
N SER A 510 0.03 3.80 -6.14
CA SER A 510 -1.09 4.34 -6.91
C SER A 510 -1.41 3.55 -8.19
N ASN A 511 -0.48 2.69 -8.64
CA ASN A 511 -0.64 1.84 -9.82
C ASN A 511 -1.42 0.55 -9.55
N VAL A 512 -1.55 0.12 -8.28
CA VAL A 512 -2.19 -1.15 -7.89
C VAL A 512 -3.64 -1.20 -8.39
N GLU A 513 -4.45 -0.20 -8.03
CA GLU A 513 -5.88 -0.18 -8.40
C GLU A 513 -6.10 -0.13 -9.93
N PRO A 514 -5.42 0.75 -10.70
CA PRO A 514 -5.49 0.71 -12.16
C PRO A 514 -5.13 -0.65 -12.77
N MET A 515 -4.08 -1.32 -12.26
CA MET A 515 -3.68 -2.64 -12.74
C MET A 515 -4.72 -3.70 -12.42
N TYR A 516 -5.19 -3.74 -11.17
CA TYR A 516 -6.24 -4.65 -10.72
C TYR A 516 -7.52 -4.47 -11.55
N SER A 517 -8.05 -3.25 -11.62
CA SER A 517 -9.27 -2.93 -12.36
C SER A 517 -9.18 -3.29 -13.85
N HIS A 518 -7.99 -3.14 -14.44
CA HIS A 518 -7.74 -3.56 -15.82
C HIS A 518 -7.75 -5.06 -16.02
N LEU A 519 -7.01 -5.80 -15.18
CA LEU A 519 -6.92 -7.25 -15.26
C LEU A 519 -8.23 -7.94 -14.88
N ALA A 520 -9.01 -7.34 -13.98
CA ALA A 520 -10.35 -7.77 -13.60
C ALA A 520 -11.43 -7.48 -14.66
N GLY A 521 -11.10 -6.71 -15.71
CA GLY A 521 -12.05 -6.30 -16.74
C GLY A 521 -13.09 -5.28 -16.27
N ILE A 522 -12.82 -4.57 -15.17
CA ILE A 522 -13.67 -3.52 -14.60
C ILE A 522 -13.49 -2.21 -15.37
N GLU A 523 -12.24 -1.79 -15.57
CA GLU A 523 -11.90 -0.56 -16.28
C GLU A 523 -10.69 -0.77 -17.19
N LEU A 524 -10.78 -0.37 -18.45
CA LEU A 524 -9.66 -0.50 -19.39
C LEU A 524 -8.69 0.67 -19.27
N MET A 525 -7.39 0.38 -19.12
CA MET A 525 -6.36 1.39 -19.24
C MET A 525 -6.13 1.78 -20.71
N PRO A 526 -5.91 3.07 -21.02
CA PRO A 526 -5.66 3.52 -22.37
C PRO A 526 -4.28 3.05 -22.87
N ASN A 527 -4.17 2.84 -24.17
CA ASN A 527 -2.89 2.55 -24.82
C ASN A 527 -1.86 3.65 -24.57
N ARG A 528 -0.60 3.24 -24.43
CA ARG A 528 0.54 4.16 -24.29
C ARG A 528 0.74 5.00 -25.56
N PRO A 529 1.27 6.23 -25.43
CA PRO A 529 1.65 7.06 -26.58
C PRO A 529 2.58 6.31 -27.56
N SER A 530 2.39 6.53 -28.87
CA SER A 530 3.10 5.76 -29.91
C SER A 530 4.62 5.95 -29.91
N ASP A 531 5.10 7.12 -29.49
CA ASP A 531 6.51 7.42 -29.31
C ASP A 531 7.14 6.65 -28.14
N VAL A 532 6.39 6.51 -27.03
CA VAL A 532 6.77 5.66 -25.90
C VAL A 532 6.84 4.20 -26.32
N VAL A 533 5.81 3.71 -26.99
CA VAL A 533 5.78 2.33 -27.52
C VAL A 533 6.96 2.07 -28.44
N ALA A 534 7.22 2.95 -29.42
CA ALA A 534 8.34 2.79 -30.35
C ALA A 534 9.70 2.78 -29.63
N CYS A 535 9.85 3.59 -28.57
CA CYS A 535 11.07 3.60 -27.78
C CYS A 535 11.28 2.30 -26.99
N MET A 536 10.22 1.80 -26.37
CA MET A 536 10.28 0.56 -25.58
C MET A 536 10.41 -0.68 -26.46
N GLU A 537 9.79 -0.70 -27.64
CA GLU A 537 10.04 -1.72 -28.67
C GLU A 537 11.51 -1.71 -29.13
N ALA A 538 12.10 -0.52 -29.32
CA ALA A 538 13.52 -0.41 -29.64
C ALA A 538 14.41 -0.92 -28.48
N ASN A 539 14.05 -0.60 -27.23
CA ASN A 539 14.76 -1.11 -26.05
C ASN A 539 14.68 -2.65 -25.98
N GLN A 540 13.49 -3.20 -26.16
CA GLN A 540 13.25 -4.65 -26.20
C GLN A 540 14.06 -5.32 -27.31
N ALA A 541 14.07 -4.75 -28.53
CA ALA A 541 14.85 -5.29 -29.65
C ALA A 541 16.37 -5.26 -29.38
N ILE A 542 16.87 -4.27 -28.65
CA ILE A 542 18.27 -4.22 -28.23
C ILE A 542 18.58 -5.34 -27.22
N ARG A 543 17.70 -5.56 -26.25
CA ARG A 543 17.84 -6.64 -25.25
C ARG A 543 17.80 -8.01 -25.91
N GLU A 544 16.88 -8.23 -26.85
CA GLU A 544 16.81 -9.45 -27.66
C GLU A 544 18.04 -9.63 -28.55
N ALA A 545 18.60 -8.55 -29.10
CA ALA A 545 19.84 -8.65 -29.89
C ALA A 545 21.09 -8.93 -29.04
N TYR A 546 21.06 -8.58 -27.75
CA TYR A 546 22.18 -8.78 -26.83
C TYR A 546 22.12 -10.16 -26.15
N TRP A 547 20.94 -10.55 -25.65
CA TRP A 547 20.73 -11.77 -24.86
C TRP A 547 19.99 -12.88 -25.62
N GLY A 548 19.32 -12.56 -26.73
CA GLY A 548 18.65 -13.56 -27.54
C GLY A 548 19.68 -14.35 -28.33
N ASP A 549 19.58 -15.66 -28.25
CA ASP A 549 20.43 -16.64 -28.97
C ASP A 549 20.59 -16.37 -30.47
#